data_AF-A0AAU8WAI3-F1
#
_entry.id   AF-A0AAU8WAI3-F1
#
_cell.length_a   1.000
_cell.length_b   1.000
_cell.length_c   1.000
_cell.angle_alpha   90.00
_cell.angle_beta   90.00
_cell.angle_gamma   90.00
#
_symmetry.space_group_name_H-M   'P 1'
#
loop_
_entity.id
_entity.type
_entity.pdbx_description
1 polymer ?
#
loop_
_entity_poly.entity_id
_entity_poly.type
_entity_poly.pdbx_seq_one_letter_code
_entity_poly.pdbx_strand_id
1 'polypeptide(L)'
;MKKASLALAISVGFCSPAIWATTQIDVLGLYTPDTAKGFKQEHVAQMQHSVNVANKVLKDSGLDIQVNLAATKEVNYDTQPGQKKSLDQVLNAATPFNRIDPAFADVEAYRQKVGADMVAIFRYLDVNNSPDYERFSNGRYSMSCGVAWIVAPSEWNYPQHAKKRMYSHSYLNECGAETFIHELGHNFGLNHAHEQYKGLPHLSNGTAVDAYGYGVKNQFATIMAYPHLFGVGRSYKFSSPDLQCEGTPCGVKDYANSVRAIGLTSPHIAKAYNSTATPNDEGTLGGAEPTDNANKVFAVKVPLALPDKKTLTLPIKVSAQQSTTAQVDIDITHQYRGDLSLILHAPDKSYWMLKQVNRYDRNQSYKVKFTLNDIDPSATEGEWRLDIKDHFGGKVGTLNKFQITFQ
;
A
#
# COMPACT_ATOMS: atom_id res chain seq x y z
N MET A 1 15.03 52.37 -45.15
CA MET A 1 15.42 50.95 -45.35
C MET A 1 15.87 50.38 -44.02
N LYS A 2 14.98 49.68 -43.30
CA LYS A 2 15.34 48.92 -42.08
C LYS A 2 14.97 47.46 -42.35
N LYS A 3 15.98 46.59 -42.40
CA LYS A 3 15.83 45.13 -42.56
C LYS A 3 15.42 44.56 -41.20
N ALA A 4 14.25 43.94 -41.12
CA ALA A 4 13.85 43.12 -39.97
C ALA A 4 14.14 41.66 -40.30
N SER A 5 15.05 41.06 -39.54
CA SER A 5 15.39 39.64 -39.61
C SER A 5 14.26 38.81 -39.00
N LEU A 6 13.76 37.84 -39.76
CA LEU A 6 12.75 36.88 -39.33
C LEU A 6 13.46 35.74 -38.58
N ALA A 7 13.29 35.66 -37.26
CA ALA A 7 13.77 34.53 -36.47
C ALA A 7 12.76 33.38 -36.56
N LEU A 8 13.20 32.26 -37.12
CA LEU A 8 12.45 31.02 -37.21
C LEU A 8 12.46 30.34 -35.83
N ALA A 9 11.34 30.37 -35.11
CA ALA A 9 11.18 29.62 -33.87
C ALA A 9 10.91 28.15 -34.20
N ILE A 10 11.91 27.30 -33.99
CA ILE A 10 11.77 25.84 -34.00
C ILE A 10 11.07 25.46 -32.70
N SER A 11 9.79 25.13 -32.78
CA SER A 11 9.06 24.53 -31.66
C SER A 11 9.53 23.09 -31.48
N VAL A 12 10.45 22.88 -30.54
CA VAL A 12 10.74 21.55 -30.01
C VAL A 12 9.53 21.13 -29.18
N GLY A 13 8.68 20.29 -29.76
CA GLY A 13 7.59 19.65 -29.03
C GLY A 13 8.17 18.77 -27.94
N PHE A 14 8.15 19.26 -26.70
CA PHE A 14 8.30 18.40 -25.54
C PHE A 14 7.12 17.44 -25.54
N CYS A 15 7.36 16.20 -25.96
CA CYS A 15 6.48 15.09 -25.65
C CYS A 15 6.60 14.89 -24.13
N SER A 16 5.73 15.55 -23.36
CA SER A 16 5.54 15.20 -21.97
C SER A 16 5.17 13.71 -21.93
N PRO A 17 5.91 12.85 -21.22
CA PRO A 17 5.46 11.49 -21.02
C PRO A 17 4.08 11.55 -20.39
N ALA A 18 3.12 10.81 -20.97
CA ALA A 18 1.82 10.63 -20.36
C ALA A 18 2.04 10.15 -18.92
N ILE A 19 1.64 10.96 -17.94
CA ILE A 19 1.59 10.55 -16.54
C ILE A 19 0.44 9.55 -16.49
N TRP A 20 0.76 8.26 -16.62
CA TRP A 20 -0.22 7.20 -16.36
C TRP A 20 -0.61 7.32 -14.89
N ALA A 21 -1.91 7.30 -14.60
CA ALA A 21 -2.37 7.34 -13.22
C ALA A 21 -2.00 6.02 -12.52
N THR A 22 -1.47 6.11 -11.31
CA THR A 22 -1.20 4.96 -10.44
C THR A 22 -2.44 4.09 -10.33
N THR A 23 -2.28 2.78 -10.55
CA THR A 23 -3.38 1.82 -10.44
C THR A 23 -3.70 1.57 -8.97
N GLN A 24 -4.89 1.96 -8.53
CA GLN A 24 -5.36 1.75 -7.15
C GLN A 24 -6.06 0.39 -7.05
N ILE A 25 -5.73 -0.39 -6.01
CA ILE A 25 -6.36 -1.68 -5.71
C ILE A 25 -6.82 -1.68 -4.27
N ASP A 26 -8.13 -1.72 -4.08
CA ASP A 26 -8.73 -1.67 -2.76
C ASP A 26 -8.96 -3.08 -2.20
N VAL A 27 -8.49 -3.33 -0.98
CA VAL A 27 -8.55 -4.64 -0.32
C VAL A 27 -9.46 -4.58 0.90
N LEU A 28 -10.42 -5.51 0.97
CA LEU A 28 -11.16 -5.82 2.18
C LEU A 28 -10.37 -6.83 3.01
N GLY A 29 -9.88 -6.39 4.18
CA GLY A 29 -9.19 -7.25 5.14
C GLY A 29 -10.16 -7.95 6.07
N LEU A 30 -10.31 -9.27 5.92
CA LEU A 30 -11.06 -10.09 6.87
C LEU A 30 -10.12 -10.59 7.98
N TYR A 31 -10.62 -10.68 9.20
CA TYR A 31 -9.87 -11.24 10.33
C TYR A 31 -10.80 -12.01 11.26
N THR A 32 -10.24 -12.84 12.14
CA THR A 32 -11.01 -13.60 13.14
C THR A 32 -10.86 -12.98 14.54
N PRO A 33 -11.79 -13.23 15.47
CA PRO A 33 -11.62 -12.86 16.87
C PRO A 33 -10.28 -13.33 17.48
N ASP A 34 -9.80 -14.51 17.09
CA ASP A 34 -8.51 -15.02 17.53
C ASP A 34 -7.33 -14.23 16.95
N THR A 35 -7.46 -13.72 15.72
CA THR A 35 -6.49 -12.76 15.16
C THR A 35 -6.41 -11.50 16.02
N ALA A 36 -7.56 -10.92 16.35
CA ALA A 36 -7.63 -9.71 17.17
C ALA A 36 -7.04 -9.95 18.56
N LYS A 37 -7.39 -11.08 19.20
CA LYS A 37 -6.87 -11.49 20.51
C LYS A 37 -5.37 -11.75 20.49
N GLY A 38 -4.87 -12.49 19.49
CA GLY A 38 -3.46 -12.87 19.36
C GLY A 38 -2.53 -11.65 19.27
N PHE A 39 -3.00 -10.56 18.66
CA PHE A 39 -2.30 -9.28 18.59
C PHE A 39 -2.75 -8.26 19.64
N LYS A 40 -3.47 -8.65 20.69
CA LYS A 40 -3.92 -7.75 21.77
C LYS A 40 -4.67 -6.51 21.24
N GLN A 41 -5.53 -6.70 20.24
CA GLN A 41 -6.28 -5.66 19.53
C GLN A 41 -5.49 -4.78 18.54
N GLU A 42 -4.21 -5.06 18.30
CA GLU A 42 -3.37 -4.34 17.33
C GLU A 42 -3.32 -5.02 15.93
N HIS A 43 -4.20 -5.97 15.67
CA HIS A 43 -4.24 -6.76 14.43
C HIS A 43 -4.38 -5.90 13.16
N VAL A 44 -5.14 -4.80 13.20
CA VAL A 44 -5.29 -3.89 12.05
C VAL A 44 -3.95 -3.26 11.66
N ALA A 45 -3.11 -2.90 12.63
CA ALA A 45 -1.77 -2.37 12.36
C ALA A 45 -0.87 -3.42 11.68
N GLN A 46 -1.03 -4.71 12.04
CA GLN A 46 -0.29 -5.82 11.41
C GLN A 46 -0.76 -6.09 9.97
N MET A 47 -2.07 -6.00 9.73
CA MET A 47 -2.64 -6.05 8.37
C MET A 47 -2.11 -4.88 7.52
N GLN A 48 -2.12 -3.67 8.07
CA GLN A 48 -1.57 -2.49 7.39
C GLN A 48 -0.06 -2.60 7.15
N HIS A 49 0.70 -3.18 8.08
CA HIS A 49 2.11 -3.46 7.86
C HIS A 49 2.33 -4.38 6.66
N SER A 50 1.51 -5.43 6.51
CA SER A 50 1.56 -6.32 5.35
C SER A 50 1.25 -5.58 4.04
N VAL A 51 0.26 -4.68 4.04
CA VAL A 51 -0.07 -3.81 2.90
C VAL A 51 1.09 -2.85 2.57
N ASN A 52 1.75 -2.28 3.58
CA ASN A 52 2.90 -1.40 3.37
C ASN A 52 4.09 -2.16 2.74
N VAL A 53 4.34 -3.40 3.19
CA VAL A 53 5.34 -4.28 2.59
C VAL A 53 4.97 -4.63 1.15
N ALA A 54 3.70 -4.93 0.88
CA ALA A 54 3.20 -5.17 -0.48
C ALA A 54 3.47 -3.99 -1.42
N ASN A 55 3.13 -2.78 -1.00
CA ASN A 55 3.39 -1.56 -1.78
C ASN A 55 4.88 -1.32 -2.01
N LYS A 56 5.73 -1.62 -1.02
CA LYS A 56 7.18 -1.56 -1.21
C LYS A 56 7.66 -2.56 -2.26
N VAL A 57 7.19 -3.81 -2.22
CA VAL A 57 7.56 -4.84 -3.22
C VAL A 57 7.09 -4.46 -4.61
N LEU A 58 5.87 -3.95 -4.77
CA LEU A 58 5.34 -3.46 -6.05
C LEU A 58 6.21 -2.34 -6.61
N LYS A 59 6.51 -1.33 -5.78
CA LYS A 59 7.36 -0.20 -6.15
C LYS A 59 8.78 -0.61 -6.50
N ASP A 60 9.41 -1.46 -5.70
CA ASP A 60 10.77 -1.97 -5.94
C ASP A 60 10.82 -2.87 -7.19
N SER A 61 9.67 -3.34 -7.66
CA SER A 61 9.48 -4.06 -8.93
C SER A 61 9.12 -3.16 -10.11
N GLY A 62 9.10 -1.83 -9.92
CA GLY A 62 8.76 -0.86 -10.97
C GLY A 62 7.28 -0.85 -11.37
N LEU A 63 6.39 -1.42 -10.56
CA LEU A 63 4.95 -1.41 -10.80
C LEU A 63 4.33 -0.16 -10.17
N ASP A 64 3.62 0.63 -10.98
CA ASP A 64 2.84 1.79 -10.52
C ASP A 64 1.46 1.37 -10.05
N ILE A 65 1.46 0.60 -8.95
CA ILE A 65 0.27 0.03 -8.31
C ILE A 65 0.32 0.37 -6.83
N GLN A 66 -0.79 0.85 -6.30
CA GLN A 66 -0.99 1.15 -4.89
C GLN A 66 -2.13 0.28 -4.36
N VAL A 67 -1.80 -0.57 -3.39
CA VAL A 67 -2.74 -1.43 -2.67
C VAL A 67 -3.16 -0.73 -1.39
N ASN A 68 -4.47 -0.63 -1.15
CA ASN A 68 -5.03 0.03 0.01
C ASN A 68 -5.84 -0.96 0.87
N LEU A 69 -5.71 -0.87 2.19
CA LEU A 69 -6.63 -1.54 3.10
C LEU A 69 -7.91 -0.70 3.22
N ALA A 70 -8.84 -0.88 2.28
CA ALA A 70 -10.00 0.00 2.16
C ALA A 70 -11.00 -0.17 3.32
N ALA A 71 -11.10 -1.38 3.86
CA ALA A 71 -11.89 -1.67 5.06
C ALA A 71 -11.40 -2.95 5.72
N THR A 72 -11.79 -3.13 6.98
CA THR A 72 -11.65 -4.41 7.68
C THR A 72 -13.01 -4.94 8.14
N LYS A 73 -13.10 -6.25 8.36
CA LYS A 73 -14.29 -6.90 8.91
C LYS A 73 -13.91 -8.13 9.72
N GLU A 74 -14.38 -8.18 10.97
CA GLU A 74 -14.29 -9.39 11.78
C GLU A 74 -15.27 -10.45 11.25
N VAL A 75 -14.80 -11.69 11.14
CA VAL A 75 -15.59 -12.87 10.79
C VAL A 75 -15.40 -13.93 11.86
N ASN A 76 -16.49 -14.35 12.49
CA ASN A 76 -16.46 -15.40 13.50
C ASN A 76 -16.45 -16.78 12.82
N TYR A 77 -15.27 -17.25 12.43
CA TYR A 77 -15.06 -18.54 11.79
C TYR A 77 -13.87 -19.27 12.42
N ASP A 78 -14.01 -20.58 12.63
CA ASP A 78 -12.98 -21.48 13.19
C ASP A 78 -12.36 -21.09 14.54
N THR A 79 -13.04 -20.25 15.33
CA THR A 79 -12.56 -19.69 16.61
C THR A 79 -12.62 -20.66 17.79
N GLN A 80 -13.25 -21.82 17.65
CA GLN A 80 -13.39 -22.78 18.74
C GLN A 80 -12.13 -23.66 18.87
N PRO A 81 -11.69 -24.00 20.10
CA PRO A 81 -10.59 -24.94 20.32
C PRO A 81 -10.83 -26.27 19.59
N GLY A 82 -9.81 -26.78 18.90
CA GLY A 82 -9.90 -28.01 18.11
C GLY A 82 -10.73 -27.92 16.82
N GLN A 83 -11.26 -26.75 16.47
CA GLN A 83 -12.02 -26.53 15.22
C GLN A 83 -11.25 -25.73 14.16
N LYS A 84 -9.95 -25.48 14.39
CA LYS A 84 -9.11 -24.75 13.43
C LYS A 84 -9.13 -25.43 12.08
N LYS A 85 -9.42 -24.64 11.06
CA LYS A 85 -9.43 -25.07 9.66
C LYS A 85 -8.11 -24.70 9.00
N SER A 86 -7.68 -25.55 8.07
CA SER A 86 -6.53 -25.26 7.21
C SER A 86 -6.84 -24.08 6.31
N LEU A 87 -5.82 -23.35 5.89
CA LEU A 87 -5.93 -22.22 4.98
C LEU A 87 -6.76 -22.51 3.71
N ASP A 88 -6.67 -23.72 3.14
CA ASP A 88 -7.47 -24.13 1.98
C ASP A 88 -8.96 -24.21 2.29
N GLN A 89 -9.30 -24.76 3.46
CA GLN A 89 -10.67 -24.86 3.95
C GLN A 89 -11.24 -23.46 4.24
N VAL A 90 -10.44 -22.55 4.81
CA VAL A 90 -10.86 -21.16 5.05
C VAL A 90 -11.08 -20.43 3.74
N LEU A 91 -10.12 -20.51 2.80
CA LEU A 91 -10.23 -19.86 1.50
C LEU A 91 -11.47 -20.37 0.75
N ASN A 92 -11.71 -21.69 0.71
CA ASN A 92 -12.90 -22.27 0.10
C ASN A 92 -14.21 -21.82 0.77
N ALA A 93 -14.24 -21.74 2.10
CA ALA A 93 -15.43 -21.33 2.86
C ALA A 93 -15.81 -19.85 2.61
N ALA A 94 -14.81 -18.99 2.43
CA ALA A 94 -15.02 -17.56 2.21
C ALA A 94 -15.40 -17.20 0.77
N THR A 95 -15.09 -18.07 -0.20
CA THR A 95 -15.14 -17.70 -1.62
C THR A 95 -16.51 -17.98 -2.27
N PRO A 96 -17.15 -17.00 -2.96
CA PRO A 96 -18.54 -17.07 -3.43
C PRO A 96 -18.77 -17.83 -4.76
N PHE A 97 -17.85 -18.69 -5.20
CA PHE A 97 -18.05 -19.52 -6.40
C PHE A 97 -18.47 -20.97 -6.11
N ASN A 98 -18.20 -21.48 -4.91
CA ASN A 98 -18.67 -22.79 -4.45
C ASN A 98 -19.89 -22.62 -3.53
N ARG A 99 -19.76 -23.05 -2.28
CA ARG A 99 -20.72 -22.87 -1.21
C ARG A 99 -20.08 -21.98 -0.16
N ILE A 100 -20.56 -20.74 -0.07
CA ILE A 100 -20.12 -19.83 0.98
C ILE A 100 -20.59 -20.35 2.34
N ASP A 101 -19.69 -20.38 3.32
CA ASP A 101 -20.06 -20.72 4.69
C ASP A 101 -20.90 -19.57 5.28
N PRO A 102 -21.93 -19.86 6.11
CA PRO A 102 -22.77 -18.84 6.73
C PRO A 102 -22.00 -17.73 7.45
N ALA A 103 -20.81 -18.01 7.99
CA ALA A 103 -19.97 -16.99 8.63
C ALA A 103 -19.53 -15.88 7.67
N PHE A 104 -19.44 -16.16 6.36
CA PHE A 104 -19.02 -15.21 5.33
C PHE A 104 -20.19 -14.67 4.48
N ALA A 105 -21.45 -15.01 4.82
CA ALA A 105 -22.61 -14.75 3.97
C ALA A 105 -22.81 -13.26 3.61
N ASP A 106 -22.38 -12.33 4.46
CA ASP A 106 -22.51 -10.89 4.24
C ASP A 106 -21.24 -10.23 3.69
N VAL A 107 -20.16 -10.99 3.46
CA VAL A 107 -18.87 -10.46 3.02
C VAL A 107 -18.96 -9.84 1.64
N GLU A 108 -19.60 -10.48 0.66
CA GLU A 108 -19.68 -9.93 -0.70
C GLU A 108 -20.55 -8.65 -0.76
N ALA A 109 -21.62 -8.60 0.04
CA ALA A 109 -22.43 -7.38 0.16
C ALA A 109 -21.61 -6.23 0.79
N TYR A 110 -20.82 -6.53 1.83
CA TYR A 110 -19.94 -5.55 2.45
C TYR A 110 -18.81 -5.12 1.51
N ARG A 111 -18.18 -6.06 0.81
CA ARG A 111 -17.14 -5.84 -0.19
C ARG A 111 -17.62 -4.88 -1.28
N GLN A 112 -18.82 -5.11 -1.82
CA GLN A 112 -19.44 -4.21 -2.79
C GLN A 112 -19.70 -2.82 -2.18
N LYS A 113 -20.17 -2.77 -0.94
CA LYS A 113 -20.45 -1.51 -0.22
C LYS A 113 -19.19 -0.67 0.03
N VAL A 114 -18.05 -1.31 0.27
CA VAL A 114 -16.75 -0.62 0.51
C VAL A 114 -15.91 -0.49 -0.77
N GLY A 115 -16.39 -1.02 -1.90
CA GLY A 115 -15.73 -0.92 -3.19
C GLY A 115 -14.40 -1.67 -3.27
N ALA A 116 -14.23 -2.75 -2.50
CA ALA A 116 -12.96 -3.48 -2.47
C ALA A 116 -12.81 -4.45 -3.66
N ASP A 117 -11.77 -4.24 -4.47
CA ASP A 117 -11.39 -5.05 -5.62
C ASP A 117 -10.95 -6.46 -5.24
N MET A 118 -10.31 -6.62 -4.07
CA MET A 118 -9.83 -7.91 -3.55
C MET A 118 -10.27 -8.14 -2.11
N VAL A 119 -10.29 -9.41 -1.69
CA VAL A 119 -10.50 -9.81 -0.29
C VAL A 119 -9.28 -10.57 0.21
N ALA A 120 -8.76 -10.18 1.37
CA ALA A 120 -7.62 -10.83 2.00
C ALA A 120 -7.99 -11.25 3.43
N ILE A 121 -7.84 -12.54 3.73
CA ILE A 121 -8.13 -13.11 5.04
C ILE A 121 -6.84 -13.17 5.83
N PHE A 122 -6.77 -12.44 6.93
CA PHE A 122 -5.62 -12.37 7.80
C PHE A 122 -5.89 -13.13 9.10
N ARG A 123 -5.12 -14.19 9.34
CA ARG A 123 -5.25 -15.02 10.54
C ARG A 123 -4.00 -14.94 11.43
N TYR A 124 -4.23 -15.10 12.72
CA TYR A 124 -3.18 -15.44 13.66
C TYR A 124 -3.05 -16.97 13.69
N LEU A 125 -1.84 -17.47 13.47
CA LEU A 125 -1.55 -18.90 13.47
C LEU A 125 -1.43 -19.39 14.92
N ASP A 126 -2.36 -20.23 15.33
CA ASP A 126 -2.25 -21.03 16.55
C ASP A 126 -1.46 -22.30 16.26
N VAL A 127 -0.15 -22.26 16.53
CA VAL A 127 0.78 -23.37 16.28
C VAL A 127 0.47 -24.65 17.05
N ASN A 128 -0.38 -24.60 18.07
CA ASN A 128 -0.72 -25.79 18.86
C ASN A 128 -1.97 -26.49 18.34
N ASN A 129 -2.83 -25.79 17.60
CA ASN A 129 -4.16 -26.28 17.23
C ASN A 129 -4.44 -26.22 15.72
N SER A 130 -3.61 -25.51 14.94
CA SER A 130 -3.82 -25.36 13.50
C SER A 130 -3.33 -26.58 12.72
N PRO A 131 -4.12 -27.09 11.73
CA PRO A 131 -3.63 -28.11 10.81
C PRO A 131 -2.56 -27.60 9.84
N ASP A 132 -2.35 -26.29 9.77
CA ASP A 132 -1.33 -25.67 8.91
C ASP A 132 0.07 -25.62 9.54
N TYR A 133 0.21 -26.16 10.77
CA TYR A 133 1.48 -26.26 11.48
C TYR A 133 1.66 -27.67 12.03
N GLU A 134 2.79 -28.30 11.72
CA GLU A 134 3.19 -29.59 12.27
C GLU A 134 4.61 -29.51 12.82
N ARG A 135 4.80 -29.91 14.08
CA ARG A 135 6.13 -30.03 14.69
C ARG A 135 6.52 -31.50 14.79
N PHE A 136 7.62 -31.85 14.13
CA PHE A 136 8.16 -33.22 14.13
C PHE A 136 9.01 -33.48 15.37
N SER A 137 9.11 -34.76 15.76
CA SER A 137 9.85 -35.21 16.95
C SER A 137 11.35 -34.86 16.92
N ASN A 138 11.93 -34.66 15.74
CA ASN A 138 13.32 -34.24 15.55
C ASN A 138 13.53 -32.72 15.69
N GLY A 139 12.52 -31.97 16.13
CA GLY A 139 12.57 -30.52 16.31
C GLY A 139 12.34 -29.69 15.05
N ARG A 140 12.21 -30.32 13.87
CA ARG A 140 11.80 -29.64 12.63
C ARG A 140 10.30 -29.33 12.68
N TYR A 141 9.86 -28.40 11.84
CA TYR A 141 8.44 -28.12 11.64
C TYR A 141 8.12 -27.95 10.16
N SER A 142 6.85 -28.13 9.82
CA SER A 142 6.23 -27.77 8.54
C SER A 142 5.18 -26.70 8.81
N MET A 143 5.10 -25.68 7.96
CA MET A 143 4.15 -24.60 8.12
C MET A 143 3.76 -24.03 6.76
N SER A 144 2.47 -23.80 6.56
CA SER A 144 1.95 -23.13 5.38
C SER A 144 1.51 -21.72 5.73
N CYS A 145 2.04 -20.72 5.01
CA CYS A 145 1.88 -19.31 5.37
C CYS A 145 0.70 -18.62 4.69
N GLY A 146 0.29 -19.09 3.52
CA GLY A 146 -0.78 -18.49 2.75
C GLY A 146 -1.27 -19.37 1.61
N VAL A 147 -2.41 -18.97 1.05
CA VAL A 147 -2.97 -19.48 -0.19
C VAL A 147 -3.85 -18.42 -0.84
N ALA A 148 -3.94 -18.46 -2.16
CA ALA A 148 -4.83 -17.62 -2.93
C ALA A 148 -5.28 -18.35 -4.19
N TRP A 149 -6.40 -17.89 -4.74
CA TRP A 149 -6.78 -18.30 -6.09
C TRP A 149 -5.90 -17.61 -7.12
N ILE A 150 -5.44 -18.39 -8.09
CA ILE A 150 -4.83 -17.84 -9.30
C ILE A 150 -5.94 -17.32 -10.21
N VAL A 151 -5.90 -16.04 -10.57
CA VAL A 151 -6.86 -15.45 -11.51
C VAL A 151 -6.13 -14.95 -12.74
N ALA A 152 -6.18 -15.75 -13.79
CA ALA A 152 -5.48 -15.47 -15.03
C ALA A 152 -6.07 -14.25 -15.77
N PRO A 153 -5.28 -13.57 -16.63
CA PRO A 153 -5.78 -12.51 -17.50
C PRO A 153 -7.00 -12.93 -18.34
N SER A 154 -7.06 -14.19 -18.77
CA SER A 154 -8.15 -14.74 -19.58
C SER A 154 -9.49 -14.83 -18.82
N GLU A 155 -9.47 -14.94 -17.48
CA GLU A 155 -10.69 -14.95 -16.66
C GLU A 155 -11.40 -13.59 -16.66
N TRP A 156 -10.67 -12.50 -16.92
CA TRP A 156 -11.22 -11.14 -16.96
C TRP A 156 -12.08 -10.87 -18.20
N ASN A 157 -12.13 -11.79 -19.18
CA ASN A 157 -13.17 -11.80 -20.21
C ASN A 157 -14.57 -12.00 -19.62
N TYR A 158 -14.66 -12.58 -18.42
CA TYR A 158 -15.88 -12.72 -17.65
C TYR A 158 -15.69 -12.15 -16.24
N PRO A 159 -15.72 -10.81 -16.08
CA PRO A 159 -15.37 -10.14 -14.82
C PRO A 159 -16.15 -10.65 -13.61
N GLN A 160 -17.41 -11.08 -13.79
CA GLN A 160 -18.22 -11.61 -12.69
C GLN A 160 -17.66 -12.92 -12.10
N HIS A 161 -16.97 -13.75 -12.89
CA HIS A 161 -16.31 -14.95 -12.41
C HIS A 161 -14.95 -14.62 -11.77
N ALA A 162 -14.16 -13.75 -12.41
CA ALA A 162 -12.88 -13.30 -11.89
C ALA A 162 -13.02 -12.66 -10.50
N LYS A 163 -14.00 -11.76 -10.31
CA LYS A 163 -14.29 -11.10 -9.01
C LYS A 163 -14.53 -12.08 -7.87
N LYS A 164 -15.24 -13.17 -8.16
CA LYS A 164 -15.54 -14.22 -7.18
C LYS A 164 -14.30 -14.98 -6.73
N ARG A 165 -13.18 -14.91 -7.46
CA ARG A 165 -11.91 -15.57 -7.12
C ARG A 165 -10.85 -14.64 -6.57
N MET A 166 -11.10 -13.33 -6.48
CA MET A 166 -10.17 -12.35 -5.89
C MET A 166 -10.09 -12.47 -4.35
N TYR A 167 -9.66 -13.64 -3.88
CA TYR A 167 -9.54 -14.00 -2.48
C TYR A 167 -8.15 -14.59 -2.21
N SER A 168 -7.59 -14.19 -1.07
CA SER A 168 -6.32 -14.68 -0.53
C SER A 168 -6.44 -14.89 0.98
N HIS A 169 -5.52 -15.68 1.53
CA HIS A 169 -5.37 -15.93 2.95
C HIS A 169 -3.88 -15.84 3.34
N SER A 170 -3.56 -15.16 4.45
CA SER A 170 -2.21 -15.10 4.99
C SER A 170 -2.20 -15.13 6.52
N TYR A 171 -1.20 -15.81 7.08
CA TYR A 171 -0.88 -15.71 8.51
C TYR A 171 0.02 -14.51 8.81
N LEU A 172 -0.20 -13.84 9.95
CA LEU A 172 0.47 -12.58 10.30
C LEU A 172 1.62 -12.70 11.32
N ASN A 173 1.65 -13.74 12.17
CA ASN A 173 2.61 -13.83 13.30
C ASN A 173 3.82 -14.73 13.03
N GLU A 174 3.61 -15.94 12.52
CA GLU A 174 4.72 -16.88 12.26
C GLU A 174 5.30 -16.77 10.84
N CYS A 175 4.67 -15.94 10.00
CA CYS A 175 5.02 -15.77 8.60
C CYS A 175 5.46 -14.34 8.33
N GLY A 176 6.35 -14.18 7.35
CA GLY A 176 6.81 -12.86 6.94
C GLY A 176 5.68 -12.03 6.32
N ALA A 177 5.70 -10.72 6.54
CA ALA A 177 4.70 -9.79 6.03
C ALA A 177 4.60 -9.79 4.49
N GLU A 178 5.64 -10.24 3.79
CA GLU A 178 5.65 -10.41 2.35
C GLU A 178 4.78 -11.57 1.85
N THR A 179 4.32 -12.44 2.74
CA THR A 179 3.35 -13.50 2.40
C THR A 179 2.12 -12.92 1.75
N PHE A 180 1.60 -11.79 2.27
CA PHE A 180 0.42 -11.14 1.69
C PHE A 180 0.59 -10.79 0.21
N ILE A 181 1.73 -10.20 -0.18
CA ILE A 181 1.99 -9.83 -1.58
C ILE A 181 2.34 -11.04 -2.45
N HIS A 182 2.87 -12.12 -1.88
CA HIS A 182 2.97 -13.40 -2.57
C HIS A 182 1.57 -13.91 -2.95
N GLU A 183 0.63 -13.91 -2.00
CA GLU A 183 -0.74 -14.36 -2.25
C GLU A 183 -1.50 -13.44 -3.20
N LEU A 184 -1.33 -12.12 -3.10
CA LEU A 184 -1.84 -11.20 -4.10
C LEU A 184 -1.22 -11.46 -5.48
N GLY A 185 0.04 -11.91 -5.55
CA GLY A 185 0.68 -12.37 -6.77
C GLY A 185 -0.13 -13.46 -7.48
N HIS A 186 -0.67 -14.43 -6.75
CA HIS A 186 -1.59 -15.40 -7.32
C HIS A 186 -2.88 -14.74 -7.82
N ASN A 187 -3.50 -13.83 -7.06
CA ASN A 187 -4.66 -13.07 -7.54
C ASN A 187 -4.34 -12.22 -8.79
N PHE A 188 -3.10 -11.78 -8.98
CA PHE A 188 -2.62 -11.13 -10.21
C PHE A 188 -2.38 -12.10 -11.38
N GLY A 189 -2.58 -13.40 -11.17
CA GLY A 189 -2.44 -14.45 -12.19
C GLY A 189 -1.02 -15.02 -12.29
N LEU A 190 -0.24 -14.99 -11.20
CA LEU A 190 1.12 -15.55 -11.18
C LEU A 190 1.15 -16.98 -10.64
N ASN A 191 2.08 -17.75 -11.17
CA ASN A 191 2.51 -19.05 -10.65
C ASN A 191 3.80 -18.87 -9.84
N HIS A 192 4.19 -19.94 -9.14
CA HIS A 192 5.52 -19.97 -8.53
C HIS A 192 6.65 -20.07 -9.57
N ALA A 193 7.90 -20.22 -9.14
CA ALA A 193 9.00 -20.46 -10.07
C ALA A 193 8.87 -21.84 -10.77
N HIS A 194 9.40 -21.96 -11.97
CA HIS A 194 9.34 -23.18 -12.78
C HIS A 194 9.90 -24.41 -12.04
N GLU A 195 10.94 -24.23 -11.25
CA GLU A 195 11.61 -25.27 -10.44
C GLU A 195 10.69 -25.93 -9.40
N GLN A 196 9.53 -25.32 -9.12
CA GLN A 196 8.53 -25.85 -8.19
C GLN A 196 7.53 -26.79 -8.86
N TYR A 197 7.62 -26.98 -10.18
CA TYR A 197 6.68 -27.78 -10.95
C TYR A 197 7.38 -28.86 -11.76
N LYS A 198 6.68 -29.96 -12.00
CA LYS A 198 7.10 -31.00 -12.97
C LYS A 198 6.59 -30.73 -14.39
N GLY A 199 5.79 -29.69 -14.59
CA GLY A 199 5.18 -29.30 -15.86
C GLY A 199 4.99 -27.78 -15.93
N LEU A 200 4.18 -27.32 -16.88
CA LEU A 200 3.94 -25.90 -17.14
C LEU A 200 2.52 -25.49 -16.72
N PRO A 201 2.29 -25.02 -15.47
CA PRO A 201 0.99 -24.58 -14.97
C PRO A 201 0.18 -23.71 -15.93
N HIS A 202 0.83 -22.77 -16.61
CA HIS A 202 0.23 -21.83 -17.56
C HIS A 202 -0.57 -22.53 -18.69
N LEU A 203 -0.24 -23.77 -19.04
CA LEU A 203 -1.00 -24.57 -20.02
C LEU A 203 -2.35 -25.07 -19.48
N SER A 204 -2.51 -25.11 -18.17
CA SER A 204 -3.67 -25.70 -17.48
C SER A 204 -4.54 -24.68 -16.75
N ASN A 205 -3.95 -23.58 -16.25
CA ASN A 205 -4.66 -22.56 -15.47
C ASN A 205 -4.86 -21.24 -16.24
N GLY A 206 -4.40 -21.15 -17.49
CA GLY A 206 -4.69 -20.04 -18.39
C GLY A 206 -3.91 -18.74 -18.11
N THR A 207 -2.93 -18.76 -17.21
CA THR A 207 -2.03 -17.62 -16.97
C THR A 207 -1.15 -17.34 -18.18
N ALA A 208 -0.52 -16.17 -18.23
CA ALA A 208 0.46 -15.89 -19.28
C ALA A 208 1.66 -16.84 -19.21
N VAL A 209 2.32 -17.06 -20.35
CA VAL A 209 3.43 -18.03 -20.50
C VAL A 209 4.59 -17.79 -19.54
N ASP A 210 4.85 -16.53 -19.19
CA ASP A 210 5.93 -16.06 -18.33
C ASP A 210 5.45 -15.56 -16.97
N ALA A 211 4.19 -15.82 -16.59
CA ALA A 211 3.62 -15.45 -15.29
C ALA A 211 4.13 -16.36 -14.17
N TYR A 212 5.45 -16.34 -13.94
CA TYR A 212 6.16 -17.21 -13.01
C TYR A 212 7.11 -16.39 -12.13
N GLY A 213 7.30 -16.85 -10.90
CA GLY A 213 8.46 -16.48 -10.11
C GLY A 213 9.78 -16.87 -10.77
N TYR A 214 10.87 -16.37 -10.21
CA TYR A 214 12.23 -16.67 -10.64
C TYR A 214 13.19 -16.76 -9.46
N GLY A 215 14.24 -17.55 -9.61
CA GLY A 215 15.34 -17.60 -8.67
C GLY A 215 16.60 -18.12 -9.35
N VAL A 216 17.75 -17.77 -8.79
CA VAL A 216 19.06 -18.27 -9.20
C VAL A 216 19.69 -18.92 -7.97
N LYS A 217 20.11 -20.18 -8.12
CA LYS A 217 20.69 -20.97 -7.02
C LYS A 217 21.85 -20.21 -6.38
N ASN A 218 21.84 -20.17 -5.04
CA ASN A 218 22.82 -19.51 -4.18
C ASN A 218 22.98 -17.99 -4.42
N GLN A 219 22.06 -17.35 -5.17
CA GLN A 219 22.03 -15.90 -5.35
C GLN A 219 20.75 -15.27 -4.80
N PHE A 220 19.58 -15.58 -5.36
CA PHE A 220 18.31 -14.99 -4.93
C PHE A 220 17.09 -15.82 -5.34
N ALA A 221 15.95 -15.52 -4.71
CA ALA A 221 14.63 -16.00 -5.11
C ALA A 221 13.63 -14.84 -5.02
N THR A 222 12.92 -14.55 -6.10
CA THR A 222 11.89 -13.48 -6.15
C THR A 222 10.66 -13.85 -5.30
N ILE A 223 9.73 -12.90 -5.15
CA ILE A 223 8.59 -13.03 -4.24
C ILE A 223 7.76 -14.29 -4.47
N MET A 224 7.54 -14.69 -5.73
CA MET A 224 6.75 -15.88 -6.09
C MET A 224 7.55 -17.20 -6.03
N ALA A 225 8.83 -17.16 -5.69
CA ALA A 225 9.68 -18.35 -5.62
C ALA A 225 9.86 -18.84 -4.17
N TYR A 226 10.04 -20.15 -3.99
CA TYR A 226 10.39 -20.75 -2.70
C TYR A 226 11.89 -20.68 -2.45
N PRO A 227 12.39 -19.81 -1.54
CA PRO A 227 13.82 -19.53 -1.44
C PRO A 227 14.67 -20.75 -1.07
N HIS A 228 14.10 -21.69 -0.30
CA HIS A 228 14.78 -22.91 0.11
C HIS A 228 15.17 -23.83 -1.08
N LEU A 229 14.43 -23.79 -2.19
CA LEU A 229 14.77 -24.56 -3.41
C LEU A 229 15.98 -23.96 -4.14
N PHE A 230 16.30 -22.71 -3.86
CA PHE A 230 17.42 -21.98 -4.43
C PHE A 230 18.58 -21.83 -3.43
N GLY A 231 18.43 -22.26 -2.17
CA GLY A 231 19.48 -22.18 -1.14
C GLY A 231 19.77 -20.75 -0.66
N VAL A 232 18.76 -19.87 -0.67
CA VAL A 232 18.92 -18.42 -0.48
C VAL A 232 17.80 -17.82 0.37
N GLY A 233 17.97 -16.55 0.75
CA GLY A 233 16.88 -15.70 1.21
C GLY A 233 16.03 -15.15 0.06
N ARG A 234 14.95 -14.46 0.42
CA ARG A 234 14.02 -13.87 -0.55
C ARG A 234 14.49 -12.48 -0.99
N SER A 235 14.41 -12.23 -2.30
CA SER A 235 14.45 -10.91 -2.89
C SER A 235 13.03 -10.35 -2.94
N TYR A 236 12.82 -9.18 -2.33
CA TYR A 236 11.52 -8.52 -2.21
C TYR A 236 11.09 -7.82 -3.51
N LYS A 237 11.13 -8.56 -4.62
CA LYS A 237 10.76 -8.11 -5.98
C LYS A 237 9.99 -9.20 -6.71
N PHE A 238 9.11 -8.80 -7.62
CA PHE A 238 8.55 -9.66 -8.66
C PHE A 238 9.58 -9.90 -9.77
N SER A 239 9.46 -11.03 -10.47
CA SER A 239 10.39 -11.37 -11.55
C SER A 239 10.21 -10.46 -12.76
N SER A 240 11.33 -10.05 -13.35
CA SER A 240 11.39 -9.31 -14.63
C SER A 240 12.80 -9.36 -15.22
N PRO A 241 12.96 -9.56 -16.54
CA PRO A 241 14.25 -9.46 -17.20
C PRO A 241 14.86 -8.05 -17.18
N ASP A 242 14.05 -7.02 -16.93
CA ASP A 242 14.46 -5.61 -16.94
C ASP A 242 14.86 -5.10 -15.53
N LEU A 243 14.70 -5.93 -14.49
CA LEU A 243 15.09 -5.63 -13.11
C LEU A 243 16.36 -6.37 -12.71
N GLN A 244 17.08 -5.84 -11.72
CA GLN A 244 18.30 -6.44 -11.17
C GLN A 244 18.10 -6.96 -9.74
N CYS A 245 18.56 -8.19 -9.50
CA CYS A 245 18.54 -8.93 -8.24
C CYS A 245 19.97 -9.46 -8.00
N GLU A 246 20.63 -8.98 -6.94
CA GLU A 246 22.02 -9.36 -6.64
C GLU A 246 22.97 -9.22 -7.84
N GLY A 247 22.80 -8.14 -8.63
CA GLY A 247 23.64 -7.84 -9.80
C GLY A 247 23.36 -8.68 -11.06
N THR A 248 22.30 -9.49 -11.06
CA THR A 248 21.84 -10.25 -12.24
C THR A 248 20.36 -10.01 -12.52
N PRO A 249 19.87 -10.23 -13.75
CA PRO A 249 18.46 -10.03 -14.07
C PRO A 249 17.51 -10.83 -13.15
N CYS A 250 16.50 -10.18 -12.60
CA CYS A 250 15.47 -10.77 -11.74
C CYS A 250 14.46 -11.66 -12.50
N GLY A 251 14.75 -12.06 -13.73
CA GLY A 251 13.81 -12.77 -14.57
C GLY A 251 14.41 -13.06 -15.95
N VAL A 252 13.65 -13.78 -16.75
CA VAL A 252 14.05 -14.20 -18.09
C VAL A 252 12.88 -13.92 -19.03
N LYS A 253 13.16 -13.27 -20.16
CA LYS A 253 12.16 -12.97 -21.17
C LYS A 253 11.43 -14.26 -21.61
N ASP A 254 10.12 -14.20 -21.71
CA ASP A 254 9.24 -15.30 -22.11
C ASP A 254 9.29 -16.56 -21.21
N TYR A 255 9.93 -16.47 -20.04
CA TYR A 255 10.06 -17.57 -19.06
C TYR A 255 9.65 -17.14 -17.65
N ALA A 256 10.13 -15.99 -17.15
CA ALA A 256 9.75 -15.48 -15.85
C ALA A 256 9.74 -13.94 -15.85
N ASN A 257 8.54 -13.38 -16.03
CA ASN A 257 8.27 -11.96 -16.08
C ASN A 257 6.91 -11.65 -15.41
N SER A 258 6.90 -11.78 -14.08
CA SER A 258 5.75 -11.46 -13.24
C SER A 258 5.30 -10.00 -13.41
N VAL A 259 6.22 -9.05 -13.57
CA VAL A 259 5.90 -7.62 -13.74
C VAL A 259 4.99 -7.41 -14.96
N ARG A 260 5.32 -8.04 -16.10
CA ARG A 260 4.48 -7.96 -17.31
C ARG A 260 3.10 -8.59 -17.08
N ALA A 261 3.05 -9.77 -16.45
CA ALA A 261 1.79 -10.47 -16.18
C ALA A 261 0.88 -9.67 -15.24
N ILE A 262 1.43 -9.04 -14.20
CA ILE A 262 0.69 -8.11 -13.31
C ILE A 262 0.15 -6.93 -14.12
N GLY A 263 0.94 -6.34 -15.02
CA GLY A 263 0.50 -5.23 -15.86
C GLY A 263 -0.67 -5.57 -16.80
N LEU A 264 -0.88 -6.85 -17.12
CA LEU A 264 -2.05 -7.31 -17.88
C LEU A 264 -3.30 -7.43 -17.01
N THR A 265 -3.16 -7.73 -15.71
CA THR A 265 -4.30 -8.06 -14.83
C THR A 265 -4.72 -6.89 -13.95
N SER A 266 -3.77 -6.08 -13.46
CA SER A 266 -4.03 -5.00 -12.52
C SER A 266 -5.04 -3.96 -13.01
N PRO A 267 -5.10 -3.55 -14.29
CA PRO A 267 -6.10 -2.59 -14.74
C PRO A 267 -7.53 -3.15 -14.76
N HIS A 268 -7.68 -4.47 -14.86
CA HIS A 268 -8.97 -5.14 -14.76
C HIS A 268 -9.41 -5.30 -13.31
N ILE A 269 -8.45 -5.65 -12.43
CA ILE A 269 -8.66 -5.75 -10.98
C ILE A 269 -9.14 -4.42 -10.41
N ALA A 270 -8.44 -3.31 -10.70
CA ALA A 270 -8.79 -1.97 -10.21
C ALA A 270 -10.16 -1.43 -10.70
N LYS A 271 -10.83 -2.17 -11.59
CA LYS A 271 -12.18 -1.87 -12.08
C LYS A 271 -13.19 -2.93 -11.63
N ALA A 272 -12.80 -3.82 -10.71
CA ALA A 272 -13.65 -4.89 -10.21
C ALA A 272 -14.85 -4.31 -9.46
N TYR A 273 -14.63 -3.30 -8.64
CA TYR A 273 -15.71 -2.52 -8.03
C TYR A 273 -15.54 -1.04 -8.31
N ASN A 274 -16.65 -0.30 -8.35
CA ASN A 274 -16.57 1.14 -8.25
C ASN A 274 -16.12 1.43 -6.83
N SER A 275 -14.88 1.87 -6.66
CA SER A 275 -14.36 2.23 -5.35
C SER A 275 -15.33 3.19 -4.66
N THR A 276 -15.81 2.80 -3.48
CA THR A 276 -16.58 3.70 -2.61
C THR A 276 -15.66 4.41 -1.63
N ALA A 277 -14.36 4.10 -1.65
CA ALA A 277 -13.40 5.05 -1.16
C ALA A 277 -13.61 6.30 -2.02
N THR A 278 -13.96 7.44 -1.39
CA THR A 278 -13.56 8.71 -2.00
C THR A 278 -12.10 8.54 -2.34
N PRO A 279 -11.60 8.89 -3.55
CA PRO A 279 -10.24 8.59 -3.96
C PRO A 279 -9.33 8.72 -2.75
N ASN A 280 -8.88 7.58 -2.25
CA ASN A 280 -7.89 7.53 -1.22
C ASN A 280 -6.65 7.99 -1.97
N ASP A 281 -6.50 9.31 -2.08
CA ASP A 281 -5.22 9.99 -2.12
C ASP A 281 -4.61 9.93 -0.70
N GLU A 282 -4.78 8.77 -0.04
CA GLU A 282 -3.95 8.32 1.06
C GLU A 282 -2.64 7.88 0.42
N GLY A 283 -1.88 8.88 0.00
CA GLY A 283 -0.48 8.88 0.36
C GLY A 283 -0.39 8.76 1.88
N THR A 284 -0.57 7.56 2.43
CA THR A 284 0.26 7.13 3.55
C THR A 284 1.67 6.96 3.00
N LEU A 285 2.28 8.09 2.63
CA LEU A 285 3.72 8.20 2.72
C LEU A 285 4.05 7.87 4.18
N GLY A 286 5.06 7.02 4.34
CA GLY A 286 5.44 6.44 5.60
C GLY A 286 5.51 7.46 6.73
N GLY A 287 5.49 6.94 7.96
CA GLY A 287 5.73 7.73 9.16
C GLY A 287 6.77 8.80 8.87
N ALA A 288 6.42 10.05 9.21
CA ALA A 288 7.34 11.16 9.17
C ALA A 288 8.54 10.80 10.05
N GLU A 289 9.53 10.12 9.48
CA GLU A 289 10.86 10.11 10.01
C GLU A 289 11.44 11.50 9.75
N PRO A 290 11.91 12.20 10.79
CA PRO A 290 12.60 13.47 10.63
C PRO A 290 13.78 13.29 9.67
N THR A 291 13.94 14.21 8.72
CA THR A 291 15.12 14.18 7.84
C THR A 291 16.41 14.64 8.52
N ASP A 292 16.39 15.07 9.79
CA ASP A 292 17.61 15.40 10.53
C ASP A 292 17.34 15.57 12.06
N ASN A 293 17.70 14.60 12.88
CA ASN A 293 17.64 14.73 14.34
C ASN A 293 18.83 15.51 14.94
N ALA A 294 19.78 16.00 14.13
CA ALA A 294 20.98 16.67 14.64
C ALA A 294 20.79 18.18 14.90
N ASN A 295 19.73 18.81 14.36
CA ASN A 295 19.67 20.28 14.25
C ASN A 295 18.39 20.98 14.77
N LYS A 296 17.56 20.34 15.61
CA LYS A 296 16.25 20.88 16.07
C LYS A 296 15.26 21.23 14.96
N VAL A 297 15.47 20.71 13.74
CA VAL A 297 14.68 20.98 12.54
C VAL A 297 13.86 19.74 12.17
N PHE A 298 12.56 19.89 12.04
CA PHE A 298 11.62 18.83 11.70
C PHE A 298 10.84 19.24 10.46
N ALA A 299 10.95 18.47 9.38
CA ALA A 299 10.29 18.79 8.11
C ALA A 299 9.56 17.56 7.56
N VAL A 300 8.54 17.80 6.73
CA VAL A 300 7.84 16.75 5.99
C VAL A 300 8.38 16.65 4.57
N LYS A 301 8.33 15.45 4.01
CA LYS A 301 8.66 15.23 2.60
C LYS A 301 7.59 15.88 1.71
N VAL A 302 8.04 16.80 0.87
CA VAL A 302 7.27 17.63 -0.06
C VAL A 302 7.89 17.48 -1.46
N PRO A 303 7.17 17.76 -2.55
CA PRO A 303 5.82 18.35 -2.62
C PRO A 303 4.69 17.38 -2.24
N LEU A 304 3.62 17.89 -1.62
CA LEU A 304 2.37 17.16 -1.34
C LEU A 304 1.19 17.88 -1.98
N ALA A 305 0.28 17.17 -2.64
CA ALA A 305 -0.93 17.78 -3.18
C ALA A 305 -1.89 18.20 -2.06
N LEU A 306 -2.58 19.33 -2.24
CA LEU A 306 -3.68 19.73 -1.37
C LEU A 306 -4.98 19.12 -1.92
N PRO A 307 -5.73 18.37 -1.09
CA PRO A 307 -6.94 17.71 -1.54
C PRO A 307 -8.11 18.71 -1.64
N ASP A 308 -8.80 18.73 -2.78
CA ASP A 308 -9.92 19.64 -3.07
C ASP A 308 -11.08 19.42 -2.07
N LYS A 309 -11.59 20.51 -1.46
CA LYS A 309 -12.64 20.49 -0.41
C LYS A 309 -12.37 19.60 0.81
N LYS A 310 -11.12 19.21 1.05
CA LYS A 310 -10.74 18.30 2.15
C LYS A 310 -9.64 18.93 3.01
N THR A 311 -9.35 18.27 4.13
CA THR A 311 -8.22 18.62 4.99
C THR A 311 -7.05 17.68 4.71
N LEU A 312 -5.90 18.22 4.35
CA LEU A 312 -4.61 17.53 4.45
C LEU A 312 -4.12 17.62 5.90
N THR A 313 -3.97 16.48 6.55
CA THR A 313 -3.48 16.38 7.93
C THR A 313 -2.08 15.78 7.93
N LEU A 314 -1.10 16.51 8.47
CA LEU A 314 0.32 16.15 8.44
C LEU A 314 0.87 15.99 9.86
N PRO A 315 0.99 14.74 10.37
CA PRO A 315 1.68 14.49 11.62
C PRO A 315 3.20 14.65 11.45
N ILE A 316 3.85 15.26 12.44
CA ILE A 316 5.31 15.36 12.58
C ILE A 316 5.65 14.87 13.98
N LYS A 317 6.49 13.84 14.07
CA LYS A 317 7.07 13.41 15.36
C LYS A 317 8.26 14.29 15.69
N VAL A 318 8.17 15.01 16.80
CA VAL A 318 9.26 15.81 17.37
C VAL A 318 9.85 15.02 18.54
N SER A 319 11.10 14.60 18.42
CA SER A 319 11.81 13.84 19.47
C SER A 319 12.80 14.72 20.22
N ALA A 320 12.90 14.51 21.54
CA ALA A 320 13.96 15.08 22.40
C ALA A 320 14.14 16.60 22.27
N GLN A 321 13.05 17.37 22.33
CA GLN A 321 13.10 18.83 22.34
C GLN A 321 12.43 19.41 23.59
N GLN A 322 13.04 20.46 24.15
CA GLN A 322 12.47 21.31 25.19
C GLN A 322 12.77 22.75 24.79
N SER A 323 11.78 23.45 24.25
CA SER A 323 11.93 24.86 23.89
C SER A 323 10.63 25.61 24.11
N THR A 324 10.75 26.89 24.47
CA THR A 324 9.61 27.80 24.58
C THR A 324 9.29 28.50 23.25
N THR A 325 10.12 28.32 22.23
CA THR A 325 9.95 28.99 20.92
C THR A 325 10.24 28.07 19.74
N ALA A 326 9.52 28.26 18.64
CA ALA A 326 9.77 27.54 17.39
C ALA A 326 9.49 28.42 16.17
N GLN A 327 10.21 28.18 15.08
CA GLN A 327 9.90 28.75 13.78
C GLN A 327 9.14 27.74 12.92
N VAL A 328 8.07 28.17 12.27
CA VAL A 328 7.27 27.34 11.35
C VAL A 328 7.33 27.96 9.96
N ASP A 329 7.95 27.26 9.01
CA ASP A 329 8.13 27.69 7.62
C ASP A 329 7.18 26.89 6.71
N ILE A 330 6.30 27.60 5.99
CA ILE A 330 5.27 27.02 5.10
C ILE A 330 5.35 27.67 3.74
N ASP A 331 5.43 26.84 2.69
CA ASP A 331 5.30 27.24 1.28
C ASP A 331 4.19 26.41 0.64
N ILE A 332 3.12 27.07 0.22
CA ILE A 332 2.02 26.47 -0.52
C ILE A 332 1.81 27.24 -1.82
N THR A 333 1.58 26.50 -2.90
CA THR A 333 1.00 27.04 -4.14
C THR A 333 -0.42 26.52 -4.28
N HIS A 334 -1.39 27.39 -4.54
CA HIS A 334 -2.79 27.03 -4.74
C HIS A 334 -3.37 27.96 -5.81
N GLN A 335 -4.31 27.52 -6.65
CA GLN A 335 -4.87 28.42 -7.65
C GLN A 335 -5.58 29.64 -7.02
N TYR A 336 -6.09 29.49 -5.80
CA TYR A 336 -6.54 30.60 -4.95
C TYR A 336 -6.28 30.31 -3.47
N ARG A 337 -5.19 30.84 -2.90
CA ARG A 337 -4.81 30.54 -1.51
C ARG A 337 -5.85 30.97 -0.47
N GLY A 338 -6.74 31.91 -0.83
CA GLY A 338 -7.87 32.33 -0.01
C GLY A 338 -8.81 31.20 0.39
N ASP A 339 -8.81 30.11 -0.37
CA ASP A 339 -9.67 28.96 -0.12
C ASP A 339 -9.18 28.09 1.05
N LEU A 340 -7.94 28.29 1.49
CA LEU A 340 -7.28 27.47 2.50
C LEU A 340 -7.41 28.04 3.93
N SER A 341 -7.58 27.16 4.92
CA SER A 341 -7.27 27.42 6.33
C SER A 341 -6.19 26.49 6.84
N LEU A 342 -5.28 26.98 7.68
CA LEU A 342 -4.17 26.21 8.24
C LEU A 342 -4.18 26.28 9.76
N ILE A 343 -4.13 25.13 10.42
CA ILE A 343 -4.06 25.00 11.88
C ILE A 343 -2.91 24.09 12.24
N LEU A 344 -2.04 24.52 13.15
CA LEU A 344 -0.98 23.68 13.72
C LEU A 344 -1.39 23.26 15.13
N HIS A 345 -1.26 21.99 15.46
CA HIS A 345 -1.52 21.41 16.77
C HIS A 345 -0.22 20.90 17.39
N ALA A 346 -0.07 21.15 18.69
CA ALA A 346 0.98 20.54 19.52
C ALA A 346 0.48 19.25 20.20
N PRO A 347 1.41 18.44 20.74
CA PRO A 347 1.13 17.21 21.48
C PRO A 347 0.15 17.36 22.66
N ASP A 348 0.17 18.49 23.36
CA ASP A 348 -0.71 18.80 24.49
C ASP A 348 -2.12 19.25 24.08
N LYS A 349 -2.43 19.23 22.78
CA LYS A 349 -3.67 19.70 22.15
C LYS A 349 -3.79 21.22 22.04
N SER A 350 -2.79 22.00 22.44
CA SER A 350 -2.73 23.42 22.09
C SER A 350 -2.62 23.60 20.56
N TYR A 351 -3.05 24.75 20.04
CA TYR A 351 -3.08 24.97 18.60
C TYR A 351 -2.88 26.44 18.20
N TRP A 352 -2.40 26.64 16.97
CA TRP A 352 -2.22 27.94 16.34
C TRP A 352 -2.97 27.99 15.01
N MET A 353 -3.85 28.99 14.86
CA MET A 353 -4.49 29.30 13.58
C MET A 353 -3.53 30.10 12.71
N LEU A 354 -2.81 29.41 11.83
CA LEU A 354 -1.78 30.02 10.98
C LEU A 354 -2.40 30.82 9.82
N LYS A 355 -3.56 30.36 9.33
CA LYS A 355 -4.31 31.06 8.30
C LYS A 355 -5.79 30.76 8.39
N GLN A 356 -6.62 31.79 8.29
CA GLN A 356 -8.05 31.65 8.08
C GLN A 356 -8.40 31.66 6.59
N VAL A 357 -9.54 31.04 6.28
CA VAL A 357 -10.17 31.11 4.97
C VAL A 357 -10.57 32.56 4.68
N ASN A 358 -10.29 33.03 3.47
CA ASN A 358 -10.70 34.33 2.97
C ASN A 358 -10.94 34.25 1.46
N ARG A 359 -12.20 34.09 1.06
CA ARG A 359 -12.64 33.93 -0.34
C ARG A 359 -12.26 35.10 -1.27
N TYR A 360 -11.82 36.23 -0.70
CA TYR A 360 -11.40 37.41 -1.47
C TYR A 360 -9.88 37.41 -1.75
N ASP A 361 -9.09 36.56 -1.09
CA ASP A 361 -7.66 36.45 -1.35
C ASP A 361 -7.39 35.54 -2.56
N ARG A 362 -7.21 36.18 -3.72
CA ARG A 362 -7.04 35.50 -5.00
C ARG A 362 -5.58 35.18 -5.38
N ASN A 363 -4.63 35.42 -4.47
CA ASN A 363 -3.22 35.14 -4.73
C ASN A 363 -2.95 33.63 -4.79
N GLN A 364 -1.88 33.24 -5.50
CA GLN A 364 -1.58 31.83 -5.73
C GLN A 364 -0.53 31.23 -4.79
N SER A 365 0.27 32.06 -4.13
CA SER A 365 1.38 31.60 -3.29
C SER A 365 1.19 32.02 -1.85
N TYR A 366 1.38 31.09 -0.92
CA TYR A 366 1.37 31.31 0.52
C TYR A 366 2.71 30.85 1.10
N LYS A 367 3.66 31.78 1.18
CA LYS A 367 5.02 31.58 1.69
C LYS A 367 5.20 32.41 2.95
N VAL A 368 5.25 31.76 4.09
CA VAL A 368 5.26 32.44 5.40
C VAL A 368 6.18 31.72 6.37
N LYS A 369 6.75 32.50 7.29
CA LYS A 369 7.47 32.01 8.47
C LYS A 369 6.80 32.57 9.71
N PHE A 370 6.35 31.70 10.59
CA PHE A 370 5.80 32.08 11.90
C PHE A 370 6.83 31.85 12.99
N THR A 371 6.83 32.72 14.00
CA THR A 371 7.49 32.46 15.27
C THR A 371 6.41 32.12 16.29
N LEU A 372 6.45 30.90 16.80
CA LEU A 372 5.67 30.46 17.93
C LEU A 372 6.42 30.85 19.21
N ASN A 373 5.75 31.56 20.10
CA ASN A 373 6.23 31.87 21.44
C ASN A 373 5.36 31.14 22.46
N ASP A 374 5.83 31.06 23.70
CA ASP A 374 5.11 30.50 24.84
C ASP A 374 4.68 29.03 24.64
N ILE A 375 5.51 28.25 23.94
CA ILE A 375 5.34 26.79 23.85
C ILE A 375 5.65 26.19 25.22
N ASP A 376 4.79 25.30 25.72
CA ASP A 376 5.12 24.51 26.92
C ASP A 376 6.31 23.58 26.60
N PRO A 377 7.45 23.72 27.28
CA PRO A 377 8.61 22.86 27.04
C PRO A 377 8.31 21.36 27.21
N SER A 378 7.33 21.02 28.06
CA SER A 378 6.88 19.63 28.27
C SER A 378 5.98 19.10 27.14
N ALA A 379 5.42 20.00 26.33
CA ALA A 379 4.59 19.68 25.16
C ALA A 379 5.38 19.73 23.83
N THR A 380 6.69 19.99 23.88
CA THR A 380 7.51 20.14 22.67
C THR A 380 7.79 18.78 22.03
N GLU A 381 8.05 17.76 22.85
CA GLU A 381 8.23 16.37 22.42
C GLU A 381 6.89 15.66 22.23
N GLY A 382 6.73 14.97 21.09
CA GLY A 382 5.52 14.24 20.74
C GLY A 382 5.07 14.48 19.30
N GLU A 383 3.81 14.16 19.02
CA GLU A 383 3.22 14.34 17.70
C GLU A 383 2.62 15.74 17.53
N TRP A 384 3.24 16.54 16.66
CA TRP A 384 2.67 17.78 16.14
C TRP A 384 1.84 17.46 14.90
N ARG A 385 0.85 18.30 14.58
CA ARG A 385 -0.03 18.07 13.43
C ARG A 385 -0.39 19.36 12.71
N LEU A 386 -0.11 19.46 11.41
CA LEU A 386 -0.58 20.56 10.56
C LEU A 386 -1.82 20.11 9.77
N ASP A 387 -2.92 20.82 9.96
CA ASP A 387 -4.17 20.64 9.23
C ASP A 387 -4.34 21.77 8.21
N ILE A 388 -4.30 21.43 6.91
CA ILE A 388 -4.52 22.35 5.78
C ILE A 388 -5.84 21.99 5.12
N LYS A 389 -6.86 22.81 5.30
CA LYS A 389 -8.20 22.57 4.73
C LYS A 389 -8.46 23.48 3.55
N ASP A 390 -8.80 22.90 2.40
CA ASP A 390 -9.47 23.62 1.33
C ASP A 390 -10.99 23.61 1.57
N HIS A 391 -11.61 24.78 1.57
CA HIS A 391 -13.04 24.95 1.79
C HIS A 391 -13.86 25.01 0.50
N PHE A 392 -13.22 25.20 -0.66
CA PHE A 392 -13.89 25.41 -1.93
C PHE A 392 -13.43 24.41 -2.98
N GLY A 393 -14.24 24.25 -4.02
CA GLY A 393 -14.07 23.18 -5.01
C GLY A 393 -13.44 23.65 -6.30
N GLY A 394 -12.85 22.70 -7.02
CA GLY A 394 -12.42 22.84 -8.41
C GLY A 394 -11.07 23.53 -8.57
N LYS A 395 -10.34 23.74 -7.48
CA LYS A 395 -8.99 24.31 -7.50
C LYS A 395 -8.09 23.40 -6.71
N VAL A 396 -6.86 23.25 -7.17
CA VAL A 396 -5.88 22.39 -6.52
C VAL A 396 -4.65 23.19 -6.15
N GLY A 397 -3.87 22.63 -5.24
CA GLY A 397 -2.58 23.18 -4.88
C GLY A 397 -1.61 22.13 -4.39
N THR A 398 -0.47 22.61 -3.90
CA THR A 398 0.67 21.83 -3.50
C THR A 398 1.32 22.49 -2.30
N LEU A 399 1.53 21.74 -1.24
CA LEU A 399 2.45 22.08 -0.17
C LEU A 399 3.87 21.80 -0.67
N ASN A 400 4.64 22.86 -0.86
CA ASN A 400 6.02 22.82 -1.33
C ASN A 400 7.02 22.78 -0.17
N LYS A 401 6.61 23.24 1.03
CA LYS A 401 7.44 23.22 2.24
C LYS A 401 6.57 23.25 3.49
N PHE A 402 6.91 22.40 4.46
CA PHE A 402 6.49 22.56 5.85
C PHE A 402 7.62 22.08 6.77
N GLN A 403 8.08 22.98 7.64
CA GLN A 403 9.20 22.75 8.54
C GLN A 403 8.94 23.47 9.87
N ILE A 404 9.25 22.79 10.99
CA ILE A 404 9.29 23.33 12.34
C ILE A 404 10.76 23.36 12.79
N THR A 405 11.20 24.44 13.42
CA THR A 405 12.57 24.57 13.92
C THR A 405 12.54 25.14 15.33
N PHE A 406 12.85 24.32 16.33
CA PHE A 406 12.90 24.75 17.73
C PHE A 406 14.19 25.52 17.99
N GLN A 407 14.11 26.61 18.78
CA GLN A 407 15.26 27.45 19.10
C GLN A 407 15.82 27.14 20.48
#